data_AF-A0A4Y2W1K1-F1
#
_entry.id   AF-A0A4Y2W1K1-F1
#
_cell.length_a   1.000
_cell.length_b   1.000
_cell.length_c   1.000
_cell.angle_alpha   90.00
_cell.angle_beta   90.00
_cell.angle_gamma   90.00
#
_symmetry.space_group_name_H-M   'P 1'
#
loop_
_entity.id
_entity.type
_entity.pdbx_description
1 polymer ?
#
loop_
_entity_poly.entity_id
_entity_poly.type
_entity_poly.pdbx_seq_one_letter_code
_entity_poly.pdbx_strand_id
1 'polypeptide(L)'
;MHAACIRTVSSQLDECTEDYVKSQKMLDSHSDPSTLKQRTCCIYFENIRCSSNATREACGEEASELVRQLWRLLGGSYLNELCEPYLDYDSESCTPTSKSMRFRAGANIFSVLFPFLYSAASRYLRFDG
;
A
#
# COMPACT_ATOMS: atom_id res chain seq x y z
N MET A 1 8.54 -19.07 -2.92
CA MET A 1 7.07 -19.16 -2.81
C MET A 1 6.44 -17.78 -2.56
N HIS A 2 6.97 -16.71 -3.18
CA HIS A 2 6.52 -15.33 -2.94
C HIS A 2 5.50 -14.83 -3.97
N ALA A 3 5.62 -15.26 -5.23
CA ALA A 3 4.71 -14.86 -6.31
C ALA A 3 3.23 -15.21 -6.03
N ALA A 4 2.97 -16.33 -5.35
CA ALA A 4 1.61 -16.73 -4.96
C ALA A 4 1.03 -15.80 -3.89
N CYS A 5 1.85 -15.36 -2.93
CA CYS A 5 1.43 -14.42 -1.90
C CYS A 5 1.31 -12.99 -2.47
N ILE A 6 2.26 -12.54 -3.29
CA ILE A 6 2.22 -11.19 -3.89
C ILE A 6 0.92 -10.96 -4.67
N ARG A 7 0.34 -12.01 -5.29
CA ARG A 7 -0.98 -11.92 -5.93
C ARG A 7 -2.10 -11.53 -4.97
N THR A 8 -2.04 -11.91 -3.70
CA THR A 8 -3.08 -11.56 -2.71
C THR A 8 -3.02 -10.09 -2.30
N VAL A 9 -1.86 -9.44 -2.46
CA VAL A 9 -1.68 -8.00 -2.21
C VAL A 9 -1.72 -7.16 -3.49
N SER A 10 -2.04 -7.75 -4.64
CA SER A 10 -2.06 -7.05 -5.94
C SER A 10 -2.86 -5.75 -5.91
N SER A 11 -4.08 -5.78 -5.36
CA SER A 11 -4.92 -4.58 -5.23
C SER A 11 -4.25 -3.47 -4.40
N GLN A 12 -3.49 -3.80 -3.35
CA GLN A 12 -2.81 -2.80 -2.52
C GLN A 12 -1.59 -2.23 -3.24
N LEU A 13 -0.88 -3.08 -4.01
CA LEU A 13 0.23 -2.63 -4.86
C LEU A 13 -0.24 -1.73 -6.00
N ASP A 14 -1.41 -2.03 -6.57
CA ASP A 14 -2.06 -1.20 -7.58
C ASP A 14 -2.44 0.16 -6.98
N GLU A 15 -3.04 0.20 -5.78
CA GLU A 15 -3.32 1.46 -5.06
C GLU A 15 -2.05 2.31 -4.83
N CYS A 16 -0.95 1.70 -4.34
CA CYS A 16 0.32 2.41 -4.18
C CYS A 16 0.82 3.01 -5.51
N THR A 17 0.68 2.25 -6.60
CA THR A 17 1.12 2.67 -7.95
C THR A 17 0.23 3.77 -8.50
N GLU A 18 -1.07 3.70 -8.29
CA GLU A 18 -2.02 4.75 -8.67
C GLU A 18 -1.72 6.06 -7.95
N ASP A 19 -1.46 6.01 -6.65
CA ASP A 19 -1.09 7.17 -5.84
C ASP A 19 0.26 7.76 -6.27
N TYR A 20 1.24 6.90 -6.61
CA TYR A 20 2.51 7.33 -7.21
C TYR A 20 2.29 8.10 -8.51
N VAL A 21 1.51 7.55 -9.45
CA VAL A 21 1.21 8.19 -10.74
C VAL A 21 0.44 9.49 -10.54
N LYS A 22 -0.56 9.50 -9.65
CA LYS A 22 -1.35 10.68 -9.33
C LYS A 22 -0.50 11.78 -8.71
N SER A 23 0.37 11.44 -7.77
CA SER A 23 1.25 12.40 -7.11
C SER A 23 2.26 13.00 -8.09
N GLN A 24 2.82 12.20 -9.00
CA GLN A 24 3.68 12.72 -10.07
C GLN A 24 2.95 13.70 -10.99
N LYS A 25 1.67 13.45 -11.33
CA LYS A 25 0.86 14.37 -12.14
C LYS A 25 0.55 15.69 -11.44
N MET A 26 0.58 15.71 -10.11
CA MET A 26 0.37 16.91 -9.30
C MET A 26 1.66 17.73 -9.10
N LEU A 27 2.80 17.25 -9.59
CA LEU A 27 4.02 18.04 -9.58
C LEU A 27 3.87 19.23 -10.52
N ASP A 28 3.91 20.43 -9.94
CA ASP A 28 3.89 21.67 -10.69
C ASP A 28 5.23 21.89 -11.39
N SER A 29 5.23 21.86 -12.72
CA SER A 29 6.40 22.13 -13.56
C SER A 29 6.94 23.56 -13.43
N HIS A 30 6.18 24.48 -12.83
CA HIS A 30 6.62 25.83 -12.51
C HIS A 30 7.37 25.92 -11.17
N SER A 31 7.45 24.83 -10.41
CA SER A 31 8.31 24.75 -9.23
C SER A 31 9.78 24.91 -9.64
N ASP A 32 10.60 25.45 -8.75
CA ASP A 32 12.03 25.48 -9.00
C ASP A 32 12.58 24.04 -9.12
N PRO A 33 13.68 23.84 -9.88
CA PRO A 33 14.20 22.50 -10.15
C PRO A 33 14.58 21.70 -8.89
N SER A 34 15.00 22.37 -7.81
CA SER A 34 15.42 21.71 -6.58
C SER A 34 14.22 21.16 -5.81
N THR A 35 13.14 21.94 -5.70
CA THR A 35 11.86 21.51 -5.11
C THR A 35 11.22 20.39 -5.94
N LEU A 36 11.25 20.51 -7.27
CA LEU A 36 10.71 19.49 -8.15
C LEU A 36 11.46 18.16 -8.00
N LYS A 37 12.80 18.20 -7.96
CA LYS A 37 13.65 17.03 -7.71
C LYS A 37 13.33 16.40 -6.36
N GLN A 38 13.30 17.19 -5.30
CA GLN A 38 12.98 16.73 -3.95
C GLN A 38 11.62 16.01 -3.92
N ARG A 39 10.56 16.65 -4.40
CA ARG A 39 9.21 16.06 -4.41
C ARG A 39 9.13 14.78 -5.26
N THR A 40 9.80 14.75 -6.40
CA THR A 40 9.90 13.55 -7.25
C THR A 40 10.53 12.40 -6.47
N CYS A 41 11.63 12.66 -5.77
CA CYS A 41 12.31 11.67 -4.96
C CYS A 41 11.49 11.20 -3.76
N CYS A 42 10.75 12.12 -3.12
CA CYS A 42 9.84 11.76 -2.02
C CYS A 42 8.75 10.80 -2.52
N ILE A 43 8.08 11.15 -3.64
CA ILE A 43 7.02 10.33 -4.25
C ILE A 43 7.54 8.95 -4.66
N TYR A 44 8.76 8.88 -5.20
CA TYR A 44 9.41 7.61 -5.54
C TYR A 44 9.58 6.70 -4.32
N PHE A 45 10.19 7.17 -3.23
CA PHE A 45 10.38 6.34 -2.04
C PHE A 45 9.08 6.05 -1.28
N GLU A 46 8.09 6.94 -1.33
CA GLU A 46 6.76 6.68 -0.77
C GLU A 46 6.09 5.48 -1.44
N ASN A 47 6.20 5.35 -2.77
CA ASN A 47 5.69 4.19 -3.51
C ASN A 47 6.40 2.89 -3.08
N ILE A 48 7.73 2.93 -2.97
CA ILE A 48 8.52 1.77 -2.51
C ILE A 48 8.07 1.34 -1.12
N ARG A 49 7.90 2.30 -0.21
CA ARG A 49 7.48 2.05 1.18
C ARG A 49 6.05 1.53 1.26
N CYS A 50 5.13 2.13 0.54
CA CYS A 50 3.73 1.68 0.47
C CYS A 50 3.67 0.22 0.03
N SER A 51 4.35 -0.10 -1.08
CA SER A 51 4.40 -1.43 -1.65
C SER A 51 5.06 -2.45 -0.72
N SER A 52 6.19 -2.08 -0.10
CA SER A 52 6.90 -2.97 0.81
C SER A 52 6.12 -3.23 2.09
N ASN A 53 5.46 -2.21 2.65
CA ASN A 53 4.65 -2.35 3.86
C ASN A 53 3.43 -3.25 3.61
N ALA A 54 2.69 -3.02 2.52
CA ALA A 54 1.56 -3.87 2.14
C ALA A 54 2.01 -5.34 1.99
N THR A 55 3.16 -5.54 1.34
CA THR A 55 3.74 -6.88 1.17
C THR A 55 4.22 -7.47 2.49
N ARG A 56 4.82 -6.68 3.39
CA ARG A 56 5.30 -7.15 4.69
C ARG A 56 4.16 -7.67 5.55
N GLU A 57 3.06 -6.92 5.61
CA GLU A 57 1.89 -7.24 6.42
C GLU A 57 1.23 -8.55 5.99
N ALA A 58 1.21 -8.85 4.68
CA ALA A 58 0.55 -10.04 4.15
C ALA A 58 1.49 -11.24 3.93
N CYS A 59 2.73 -10.97 3.53
CA CYS A 59 3.65 -11.98 2.97
C CYS A 59 4.98 -12.09 3.74
N GLY A 60 5.21 -11.25 4.74
CA GLY A 60 6.40 -11.27 5.59
C GLY A 60 7.58 -10.45 5.07
N GLU A 61 8.64 -10.38 5.87
CA GLU A 61 9.78 -9.47 5.66
C GLU A 61 10.56 -9.80 4.38
N GLU A 62 10.78 -11.08 4.07
CA GLU A 62 11.53 -11.51 2.88
C GLU A 62 10.83 -11.07 1.57
N ALA A 63 9.50 -11.20 1.52
CA ALA A 63 8.70 -10.74 0.40
C ALA A 63 8.71 -9.21 0.26
N SER A 64 8.63 -8.51 1.39
CA SER A 64 8.75 -7.05 1.46
C SER A 64 10.07 -6.56 0.88
N GLU A 65 11.18 -7.19 1.27
CA GLU A 65 12.50 -6.83 0.76
C GLU A 65 12.63 -7.11 -0.75
N LEU A 66 12.07 -8.21 -1.24
CA LEU A 66 12.01 -8.49 -2.68
C LEU A 66 11.24 -7.39 -3.44
N VAL A 67 10.12 -6.90 -2.89
CA VAL A 67 9.36 -5.79 -3.49
C VAL A 67 10.13 -4.47 -3.43
N ARG A 68 10.87 -4.18 -2.35
CA ARG A 68 11.75 -2.99 -2.28
C ARG A 68 12.82 -3.03 -3.38
N GLN A 69 13.47 -4.18 -3.54
CA GLN A 69 14.51 -4.37 -4.56
C GLN A 69 13.94 -4.28 -5.97
N LEU A 70 12.76 -4.86 -6.21
CA LEU A 70 12.08 -4.76 -7.50
C LEU A 70 11.81 -3.30 -7.89
N TRP A 71 11.26 -2.50 -6.99
CA TRP A 71 11.01 -1.10 -7.29
C TRP A 71 12.30 -0.30 -7.50
N ARG A 72 13.36 -0.56 -6.72
CA ARG A 72 14.67 0.03 -6.95
C ARG A 72 15.23 -0.34 -8.32
N LEU A 73 15.04 -1.59 -8.74
CA LEU A 73 15.46 -2.03 -10.07
C LEU A 73 14.67 -1.33 -11.18
N LEU A 74 13.35 -1.16 -11.01
CA LEU A 74 12.49 -0.45 -11.96
C LEU A 74 12.81 1.05 -12.05
N GLY A 75 13.17 1.69 -10.94
CA GLY A 75 13.61 3.08 -10.94
C GLY A 75 14.95 3.30 -11.66
N GLY A 76 15.73 2.23 -11.84
CA GLY A 76 17.04 2.27 -12.49
C GLY A 76 18.09 3.05 -11.69
N SER A 77 19.33 3.05 -12.19
CA SER A 77 20.43 3.78 -11.55
C SER A 77 20.13 5.26 -11.40
N TYR A 78 19.46 5.88 -12.40
CA TYR A 78 19.16 7.30 -12.38
C TYR A 78 18.33 7.73 -11.17
N LEU A 79 17.16 7.13 -10.91
CA LEU A 79 16.35 7.53 -9.76
C LEU A 79 17.00 7.14 -8.45
N ASN A 80 17.68 5.99 -8.38
CA ASN A 80 18.35 5.57 -7.17
C ASN A 80 19.48 6.52 -6.75
N GLU A 81 20.35 6.93 -7.68
CA GLU A 81 21.46 7.86 -7.42
C GLU A 81 20.93 9.29 -7.22
N LEU A 82 20.00 9.74 -8.07
CA LEU A 82 19.43 11.09 -7.97
C LEU A 82 18.74 11.32 -6.63
N CYS A 83 18.07 10.28 -6.13
CA CYS A 83 17.25 10.34 -4.93
C CYS A 83 17.94 9.83 -3.67
N GLU A 84 19.13 9.24 -3.75
CA GLU A 84 19.91 8.80 -2.58
C GLU A 84 19.97 9.83 -1.44
N PRO A 85 20.11 11.15 -1.67
CA PRO A 85 20.11 12.15 -0.60
C PRO A 85 18.78 12.28 0.16
N TYR A 86 17.69 11.70 -0.35
CA TYR A 86 16.34 11.75 0.22
C TYR A 86 15.86 10.37 0.73
N LEU A 87 16.78 9.41 0.93
CA LEU A 87 16.46 8.05 1.40
C LEU A 87 15.85 8.05 2.82
N ASP A 88 16.31 8.95 3.68
CA ASP A 88 15.91 9.08 5.08
C ASP A 88 14.74 10.05 5.23
N TYR A 89 13.54 9.50 5.06
CA TYR A 89 12.24 10.18 5.11
C TYR A 89 11.84 10.72 6.49
N ASP A 90 12.59 10.40 7.55
CA ASP A 90 12.39 11.00 8.88
C ASP A 90 13.04 12.39 8.99
N SER A 91 13.79 12.82 7.97
CA SER A 91 14.11 14.23 7.80
C SER A 91 12.84 15.00 7.42
N GLU A 92 12.62 16.17 8.01
CA GLU A 92 11.49 17.08 7.76
C GLU A 92 11.28 17.47 6.26
N SER A 93 12.16 17.00 5.37
CA SER A 93 12.25 17.30 3.95
C SER A 93 11.16 16.60 3.09
N CYS A 94 10.66 15.44 3.49
CA CYS A 94 9.62 14.72 2.75
C CYS A 94 8.36 14.56 3.61
N THR A 95 7.65 15.65 3.88
CA THR A 95 6.31 15.54 4.48
C THR A 95 5.31 15.15 3.40
N PRO A 96 4.60 14.00 3.54
CA PRO A 96 3.66 13.54 2.53
C PRO A 96 2.53 14.56 2.37
N THR A 97 2.31 15.00 1.14
CA THR A 97 1.18 15.89 0.78
C THR A 97 -0.13 15.11 0.62
N SER A 98 -0.13 13.80 0.89
CA SER A 98 -1.28 12.91 0.85
C SER A 98 -1.92 12.80 2.24
N LYS A 99 -2.83 13.74 2.56
CA LYS A 99 -3.83 13.53 3.62
C LYS A 99 -4.86 12.48 3.17
N SER A 100 -4.48 11.23 2.94
CA SER A 100 -5.44 10.13 2.82
C SER A 100 -4.79 8.75 2.89
N MET A 101 -4.24 8.38 4.03
CA MET A 101 -4.19 6.96 4.39
C MET A 101 -4.76 6.80 5.79
N ARG A 102 -6.09 6.94 5.89
CA ARG A 102 -6.79 6.11 6.87
C ARG A 102 -6.59 4.69 6.36
N PHE A 103 -5.60 3.99 6.91
CA PHE A 103 -5.58 2.54 6.90
C PHE A 103 -6.96 2.09 7.40
N ARG A 104 -7.87 1.78 6.47
CA ARG A 104 -9.00 0.93 6.78
C ARG A 104 -8.39 -0.45 6.93
N ALA A 105 -7.89 -0.72 8.14
CA ALA A 105 -7.80 -2.08 8.63
C ALA A 105 -9.19 -2.67 8.43
N GLY A 106 -9.34 -3.45 7.36
CA GLY A 106 -10.55 -4.17 7.01
C GLY A 106 -10.78 -5.25 8.03
N ALA A 107 -11.13 -4.88 9.26
CA ALA A 107 -11.70 -5.79 10.23
C ALA A 107 -13.13 -6.08 9.77
N ASN A 108 -13.27 -7.03 8.84
CA ASN A 108 -14.52 -7.71 8.56
C ASN A 108 -14.91 -8.52 9.81
N ILE A 109 -15.47 -7.84 10.82
CA ILE A 109 -16.01 -8.47 12.03
C ILE A 109 -17.47 -8.96 11.79
N PHE A 110 -18.02 -8.73 10.59
CA PHE A 110 -19.45 -8.97 10.34
C PHE A 110 -19.86 -10.40 9.94
N SER A 111 -18.95 -11.39 9.91
CA SER A 111 -19.29 -12.74 9.42
C SER A 111 -19.26 -13.87 10.46
N VAL A 112 -19.05 -13.60 11.75
CA VAL A 112 -18.94 -14.67 12.77
C VAL A 112 -20.18 -14.82 13.67
N LEU A 113 -21.26 -14.04 13.45
CA LEU A 113 -22.47 -14.11 14.29
C LEU A 113 -23.75 -14.61 13.62
N PHE A 114 -23.70 -15.14 12.39
CA PHE A 114 -24.87 -15.69 11.70
C PHE A 114 -24.73 -17.17 11.32
N PRO A 115 -24.66 -18.08 12.31
CA PRO A 115 -25.41 -19.33 12.13
C PRO A 115 -26.30 -19.70 13.32
N PHE A 116 -26.33 -18.95 14.42
CA PHE A 116 -27.08 -19.39 15.61
C PHE A 116 -28.59 -19.12 15.60
N LEU A 117 -29.12 -18.37 14.64
CA LEU A 117 -30.57 -18.07 14.61
C LEU A 117 -31.41 -19.04 13.75
N TYR A 118 -30.82 -19.89 12.92
CA TYR A 118 -31.60 -20.85 12.12
C TYR A 118 -31.95 -22.15 12.86
N SER A 119 -31.25 -22.51 13.94
CA SER A 119 -31.54 -23.76 14.68
C SER A 119 -32.71 -23.66 15.67
N ALA A 120 -33.19 -22.45 15.98
CA ALA A 120 -34.35 -22.27 16.88
C ALA A 120 -35.70 -22.29 16.14
N ALA A 121 -35.73 -21.90 14.86
CA ALA A 121 -36.98 -21.84 14.08
C ALA A 121 -37.48 -23.21 13.59
N SER A 122 -36.59 -24.20 13.38
CA SER A 122 -37.00 -25.54 12.94
C SER A 122 -37.62 -26.42 14.03
N ARG A 123 -37.59 -26.02 15.31
CA ARG A 123 -38.24 -26.79 16.39
C ARG A 123 -39.68 -26.36 16.68
N TYR A 124 -40.12 -25.20 16.21
CA TYR A 124 -41.48 -24.69 16.45
C TYR A 124 -42.49 -24.96 15.33
N LEU A 125 -42.04 -25.39 14.15
CA LEU A 125 -42.94 -25.69 13.01
C LEU A 125 -43.23 -27.19 12.82
N ARG A 126 -43.00 -28.03 13.83
CA ARG A 126 -43.26 -29.49 13.75
C ARG A 126 -44.34 -29.99 14.73
N PHE A 127 -45.14 -29.08 15.28
CA PHE A 127 -46.32 -29.40 16.09
C PHE A 127 -47.45 -28.43 15.73
N ASP A 128 -48.09 -28.67 14.59
CA ASP A 128 -49.55 -28.58 14.40
C ASP A 128 -49.85 -28.84 12.92
N GLY A 129 -50.50 -29.98 12.66
CA GLY A 129 -50.76 -30.55 11.34
C GLY A 129 -50.79 -32.07 11.40
#